data_AF-D0N0A5-F1
#
_entry.id   AF-D0N0A5-F1
#
_cell.length_a   1.000
_cell.length_b   1.000
_cell.length_c   1.000
_cell.angle_alpha   90.00
_cell.angle_beta   90.00
_cell.angle_gamma   90.00
#
_symmetry.space_group_name_H-M   'P 1'
#
loop_
_entity.id
_entity.type
_entity.pdbx_description
1 polymer ?
#
loop_
_entity_poly.entity_id
_entity_poly.type
_entity_poly.pdbx_seq_one_letter_code
_entity_poly.pdbx_strand_id
1 'polypeptide(L)'
;MTVMCLWEYSEAQHVAREICLPPMLEVYIALTLAPVEEEVKENDTDRCGFYFIPHVALRRWIAQFQDFFVNSFDIQWDSQSYAANKDAHPDLDYTLLESSTKTQNHSESLGPFPYAKIVQHFQ
;
A
#
# COMPACT_ATOMS: atom_id res chain seq x y z
N MET A 1 -15.64 -2.83 -24.84
CA MET A 1 -14.43 -3.61 -24.54
C MET A 1 -13.26 -2.79 -25.00
N THR A 2 -12.26 -2.64 -24.12
CA THR A 2 -11.09 -1.79 -24.36
C THR A 2 -9.93 -2.71 -24.75
N VAL A 3 -9.14 -2.31 -25.76
CA VAL A 3 -7.86 -2.95 -26.06
C VAL A 3 -6.80 -2.14 -25.32
N MET A 4 -6.07 -2.81 -24.43
CA MET A 4 -4.99 -2.21 -23.67
C MET A 4 -3.65 -2.71 -24.22
N CYS A 5 -2.76 -1.79 -24.55
CA CYS A 5 -1.40 -2.10 -24.97
C CYS A 5 -0.40 -1.57 -23.94
N LEU A 6 0.57 -2.42 -23.61
CA LEU A 6 1.61 -2.19 -22.63
C LEU A 6 2.94 -2.10 -23.36
N TRP A 7 3.88 -1.35 -22.80
CA TRP A 7 5.26 -1.31 -23.28
C TRP A 7 6.10 -2.19 -22.38
N GLU A 8 6.66 -3.25 -22.95
CA GLU A 8 7.66 -4.06 -22.29
C GLU A 8 9.03 -3.50 -22.67
N TYR A 9 9.82 -3.09 -21.68
CA TYR A 9 11.18 -2.61 -21.87
C TYR A 9 12.18 -3.63 -21.36
N SER A 10 13.08 -4.10 -22.23
CA SER A 10 14.21 -4.93 -21.86
C SER A 10 15.43 -4.06 -21.58
N GLU A 11 15.90 -4.03 -20.33
CA GLU A 11 17.14 -3.33 -19.99
C GLU A 11 18.35 -3.97 -20.68
N ALA A 12 18.44 -5.30 -20.68
CA ALA A 12 19.57 -6.03 -21.27
C ALA A 12 19.73 -5.80 -22.78
N GLN A 13 18.61 -5.65 -23.50
CA GLN A 13 18.61 -5.43 -24.94
C GLN A 13 18.50 -3.94 -25.30
N HIS A 14 18.17 -3.08 -24.33
CA HIS A 14 17.82 -1.67 -24.55
C HIS A 14 16.73 -1.46 -25.62
N VAL A 15 15.74 -2.36 -25.66
CA VAL A 15 14.64 -2.35 -26.64
C VAL A 15 13.31 -2.31 -25.90
N ALA A 16 12.39 -1.49 -26.39
CA ALA A 16 10.99 -1.49 -26.00
C ALA A 16 10.14 -2.16 -27.07
N ARG A 17 9.21 -3.03 -26.68
CA ARG A 17 8.19 -3.60 -27.58
C ARG A 17 6.79 -3.38 -27.02
N GLU A 18 5.84 -3.25 -27.94
CA GLU A 18 4.43 -3.14 -27.61
C GLU A 18 3.81 -4.53 -27.47
N ILE A 19 3.04 -4.75 -26.40
CA ILE A 19 2.27 -5.96 -26.15
C ILE A 19 0.82 -5.55 -25.91
N CYS A 20 -0.08 -5.99 -26.78
CA CYS A 20 -1.50 -5.71 -26.64
C CYS A 20 -2.25 -6.91 -26.05
N LEU A 21 -3.06 -6.65 -25.03
CA LEU A 21 -3.97 -7.63 -24.45
C LEU A 21 -5.18 -7.84 -25.37
N PRO A 22 -5.80 -9.05 -25.35
CA PRO A 22 -7.08 -9.27 -26.01
C PRO A 22 -8.14 -8.25 -25.52
N PRO A 23 -9.12 -7.88 -26.37
CA PRO A 23 -10.19 -6.98 -25.95
C PRO A 23 -10.88 -7.47 -24.68
N MET A 24 -10.91 -6.65 -23.63
CA MET A 24 -11.45 -7.06 -22.32
C MET A 24 -12.13 -5.90 -21.59
N LEU A 25 -12.78 -6.22 -20.47
CA LEU A 25 -13.29 -5.21 -19.54
C LEU A 25 -12.14 -4.74 -18.64
N GLU A 26 -12.11 -3.45 -18.30
CA GLU A 26 -11.04 -2.87 -17.48
C GLU A 26 -10.92 -3.55 -16.11
N VAL A 27 -12.05 -3.96 -15.53
CA VAL A 27 -12.09 -4.71 -14.26
C VAL A 27 -11.36 -6.06 -14.32
N TYR A 28 -11.11 -6.61 -15.51
CA TYR A 28 -10.40 -7.87 -15.69
C TYR A 28 -8.89 -7.72 -15.88
N ILE A 29 -8.36 -6.50 -16.00
CA ILE A 29 -6.92 -6.28 -16.13
C ILE A 29 -6.17 -6.84 -14.91
N ALA A 30 -6.71 -6.60 -13.71
CA ALA A 30 -6.14 -7.11 -12.45
C ALA A 30 -6.19 -8.64 -12.30
N LEU A 31 -7.00 -9.35 -13.11
CA LEU A 31 -7.00 -10.82 -13.17
C LEU A 31 -6.10 -11.36 -14.28
N THR A 32 -5.72 -10.51 -15.23
CA THR A 32 -4.96 -10.88 -16.42
C THR A 32 -3.46 -10.66 -16.21
N LEU A 33 -3.11 -9.60 -15.47
CA LEU A 33 -1.75 -9.29 -15.08
C LEU A 33 -1.58 -9.63 -13.60
N ALA A 34 -0.58 -10.46 -13.30
CA ALA A 34 -0.16 -10.77 -11.95
C ALA A 34 1.35 -10.51 -11.83
N PRO A 35 1.85 -10.16 -10.63
CA PRO A 35 3.29 -10.12 -10.39
C PRO A 35 3.91 -11.50 -10.65
N VAL A 36 5.15 -11.51 -11.12
CA VAL A 36 5.96 -12.74 -11.17
C VAL A 36 6.25 -13.22 -9.75
N GLU A 37 6.57 -14.50 -9.60
CA GLU A 37 6.71 -15.15 -8.28
C GLU A 37 7.71 -14.44 -7.37
N GLU A 38 8.80 -13.91 -7.94
CA GLU A 38 9.84 -13.17 -7.24
C GLU A 38 9.37 -11.81 -6.69
N GLU A 39 8.29 -11.28 -7.25
CA GLU A 39 7.65 -10.02 -6.84
C GLU A 39 6.40 -10.22 -5.97
N VAL A 40 5.94 -11.47 -5.81
CA VAL A 40 4.86 -11.80 -4.87
C VAL A 40 5.35 -11.50 -3.45
N LYS A 41 4.62 -10.64 -2.75
CA LYS A 41 4.92 -10.30 -1.36
C LYS A 41 3.87 -10.88 -0.45
N GLU A 42 4.33 -11.56 0.59
CA GLU A 42 3.47 -12.05 1.66
C GLU A 42 2.69 -10.89 2.30
N ASN A 43 1.43 -11.17 2.64
CA ASN A 43 0.59 -10.19 3.30
C ASN A 43 1.11 -9.94 4.71
N ASP A 44 1.61 -8.72 4.97
CA ASP A 44 2.01 -8.31 6.32
C ASP A 44 0.77 -8.24 7.21
N THR A 45 0.68 -9.09 8.23
CA THR A 45 -0.47 -9.18 9.14
C THR A 45 -0.69 -7.93 9.99
N ASP A 46 0.34 -7.07 10.12
CA ASP A 46 0.21 -5.78 10.79
C ASP A 46 -0.36 -4.70 9.86
N ARG A 47 -0.48 -4.99 8.55
CA ARG A 47 -1.01 -4.08 7.54
C ARG A 47 -2.30 -4.64 6.97
N CYS A 48 -3.29 -3.77 6.79
CA CYS A 48 -4.46 -4.12 6.00
C CYS A 48 -4.10 -4.01 4.51
N GLY A 49 -3.46 -5.06 3.97
CA GLY A 49 -3.20 -5.23 2.54
C GLY A 49 -1.88 -4.62 2.07
N PHE A 50 -1.16 -5.38 1.25
CA PHE A 50 0.12 -5.00 0.65
C PHE A 50 0.02 -3.76 -0.28
N TYR A 51 -1.16 -3.50 -0.86
CA TYR A 51 -1.42 -2.38 -1.78
C TYR A 51 -1.84 -1.07 -1.09
N PHE A 52 -1.86 -1.00 0.24
CA PHE A 52 -2.03 0.27 0.93
C PHE A 52 -0.69 1.00 1.05
N ILE A 53 -0.56 2.07 0.26
CA ILE A 53 0.59 2.97 0.30
C ILE A 53 0.53 3.75 1.63
N PRO A 54 1.57 3.70 2.48
CA PRO A 54 1.61 4.48 3.72
C PRO A 54 1.33 5.96 3.44
N HIS A 55 0.54 6.64 4.28
CA HIS A 55 0.14 8.04 4.04
C HIS A 55 1.31 9.01 3.83
N VAL A 56 2.48 8.71 4.41
CA VAL A 56 3.70 9.52 4.21
C VAL A 56 4.27 9.31 2.81
N ALA A 57 4.31 8.07 2.33
CA ALA A 57 4.73 7.73 0.97
C ALA A 57 3.74 8.28 -0.06
N LEU A 58 2.44 8.14 0.21
CA LEU A 58 1.36 8.68 -0.61
C LEU A 58 1.42 10.20 -0.73
N ARG A 59 1.71 10.93 0.36
CA ARG A 59 1.91 12.38 0.33
C ARG A 59 3.09 12.81 -0.53
N ARG A 60 4.21 12.08 -0.50
CA ARG A 60 5.35 12.32 -1.38
C ARG A 60 5.00 12.02 -2.83
N TRP A 61 4.24 10.96 -3.07
CA TRP A 61 3.77 10.57 -4.39
C TRP A 61 2.84 11.64 -5.00
N ILE A 62 1.86 12.15 -4.24
CA ILE A 62 1.00 13.28 -4.62
C ILE A 62 1.81 14.52 -4.99
N ALA A 63 2.76 14.90 -4.12
CA ALA A 63 3.58 16.09 -4.31
C ALA A 63 4.43 16.03 -5.58
N GLN A 64 4.80 14.82 -6.00
CA GLN A 64 5.69 14.60 -7.14
C GLN A 64 4.96 14.34 -8.47
N PHE A 65 3.77 13.73 -8.44
CA PHE A 65 3.08 13.26 -9.67
C PHE A 65 1.71 13.92 -9.94
N GLN A 66 1.24 14.83 -9.06
CA GLN A 66 0.05 15.68 -9.27
C GLN A 66 -1.19 14.95 -9.84
N ASP A 67 -1.90 14.17 -9.01
CA ASP A 67 -3.36 13.91 -9.07
C ASP A 67 -3.73 12.75 -8.13
N PHE A 68 -3.71 13.00 -6.82
CA PHE A 68 -4.23 12.02 -5.86
C PHE A 68 -4.82 12.75 -4.64
N PHE A 69 -6.06 12.43 -4.30
CA PHE A 69 -6.80 13.06 -3.20
C PHE A 69 -6.71 12.17 -1.95
N VAL A 70 -6.01 12.64 -0.92
CA VAL A 70 -6.05 12.05 0.43
C VAL A 70 -7.03 12.87 1.26
N ASN A 71 -8.12 12.24 1.71
CA ASN A 71 -8.93 12.81 2.77
C ASN A 71 -8.24 12.49 4.11
N SER A 72 -7.65 13.50 4.74
CA SER A 72 -7.17 13.41 6.12
C SER A 72 -8.23 13.96 7.05
N PHE A 73 -8.60 13.16 8.05
CA PHE A 73 -9.46 13.61 9.14
C PHE A 73 -8.62 13.67 10.41
N ASP A 74 -8.65 14.81 11.09
CA ASP A 74 -8.13 14.89 12.45
C ASP A 74 -9.15 14.21 13.37
N ILE A 75 -8.89 12.94 13.68
CA ILE A 75 -9.73 12.18 14.61
C ILE A 75 -9.26 12.51 16.03
N GLN A 76 -10.06 13.29 16.73
CA GLN A 76 -9.90 13.48 18.16
C GLN A 76 -10.75 12.44 18.89
N TRP A 77 -10.09 11.54 19.60
CA TRP A 77 -10.76 10.58 20.48
C TRP A 77 -11.12 11.25 21.81
N ASP A 78 -12.21 10.79 22.42
CA ASP A 78 -12.60 11.24 23.76
C ASP A 78 -11.55 10.80 24.79
N SER A 79 -11.43 11.53 25.91
CA SER A 79 -10.48 11.17 26.98
C SER A 79 -10.72 9.76 27.50
N GLN A 80 -11.97 9.29 27.51
CA GLN A 80 -12.30 7.93 27.96
C GLN A 80 -11.81 6.85 27.00
N SER A 81 -11.43 7.18 25.75
CA SER A 81 -10.90 6.20 24.79
C SER A 81 -9.46 5.76 25.10
N TYR A 82 -8.78 6.39 26.05
CA TYR A 82 -7.39 6.10 26.39
C TYR A 82 -7.31 5.29 27.69
N ALA A 83 -6.63 4.14 27.65
CA ALA A 83 -6.42 3.30 28.84
C ALA A 83 -5.70 4.03 29.99
N ALA A 84 -4.88 5.04 29.66
CA ALA A 84 -4.23 5.90 30.64
C ALA A 84 -5.21 6.67 31.55
N ASN A 85 -6.45 6.87 31.11
CA ASN A 85 -7.48 7.61 31.84
C ASN A 85 -8.49 6.71 32.56
N LYS A 86 -8.22 5.39 32.68
CA LYS A 86 -9.17 4.43 33.26
C LYS A 86 -9.65 4.81 34.67
N ASP A 87 -8.76 5.39 35.48
CA ASP A 87 -9.09 5.76 36.87
C ASP A 87 -10.13 6.88 36.95
N ALA A 88 -10.27 7.68 35.89
CA ALA A 88 -11.29 8.72 35.76
C ALA A 88 -12.64 8.19 35.23
N HIS A 89 -12.67 6.97 34.68
CA HIS A 89 -13.85 6.34 34.06
C HIS A 89 -14.06 4.90 34.59
N PRO A 90 -14.33 4.73 35.90
CA PRO A 90 -14.41 3.42 36.54
C PRO A 90 -15.61 2.56 36.09
N ASP A 91 -16.55 3.14 35.35
CA ASP A 91 -17.71 2.48 34.76
C ASP A 91 -17.42 1.77 33.44
N LEU A 92 -16.25 2.01 32.83
CA LEU A 92 -15.85 1.43 31.54
C LEU A 92 -14.86 0.27 31.71
N ASP A 93 -14.98 -0.74 30.84
CA ASP A 93 -14.07 -1.88 30.80
C ASP A 93 -12.91 -1.64 29.83
N TYR A 94 -11.71 -1.49 30.38
CA TYR A 94 -10.47 -1.26 29.63
C TYR A 94 -9.68 -2.54 29.33
N THR A 95 -10.17 -3.73 29.72
CA THR A 95 -9.42 -4.99 29.65
C THR A 95 -8.84 -5.24 28.25
N LEU A 96 -9.61 -4.98 27.20
CA LEU A 96 -9.15 -5.16 25.82
C LEU A 96 -8.01 -4.21 25.45
N LEU A 97 -8.11 -2.93 25.82
CA LEU A 97 -7.08 -1.93 25.55
C LEU A 97 -5.78 -2.23 26.32
N GLU A 98 -5.89 -2.66 27.58
CA GLU A 98 -4.73 -3.06 28.38
C GLU A 98 -4.07 -4.34 27.86
N SER A 99 -4.87 -5.27 27.32
CA SER A 99 -4.35 -6.51 26.71
C SER A 99 -3.69 -6.29 25.35
N SER A 100 -3.90 -5.13 24.72
CA SER A 100 -3.38 -4.81 23.39
C SER A 100 -1.91 -4.40 23.44
N THR A 101 -1.01 -5.39 23.51
CA THR A 101 0.45 -5.18 23.55
C THR A 101 1.12 -5.18 22.18
N LYS A 102 0.36 -5.43 21.10
CA LYS A 102 0.92 -5.49 19.75
C LYS A 102 1.42 -4.11 19.32
N THR A 103 2.66 -4.08 18.86
CA THR A 103 3.25 -2.91 18.22
C THR A 103 3.24 -3.12 16.72
N GLN A 104 3.03 -2.04 15.95
CA GLN A 104 3.13 -2.10 14.50
C GLN A 104 4.60 -2.08 14.08
N ASN A 105 4.96 -2.93 13.13
CA ASN A 105 6.30 -2.88 12.53
C ASN A 105 6.57 -1.53 11.84
N HIS A 106 7.69 -0.89 12.17
CA HIS A 106 8.12 0.35 11.54
C HIS A 106 8.70 0.07 10.14
N SER A 107 8.30 0.85 9.13
CA SER A 107 8.84 0.70 7.77
C SER A 107 9.89 1.74 7.47
N GLU A 108 11.01 1.31 6.92
CA GLU A 108 11.94 2.22 6.26
C GLU A 108 11.37 2.63 4.90
N SER A 109 11.12 3.92 4.73
CA SER A 109 10.67 4.48 3.45
C SER A 109 11.87 4.61 2.51
N LEU A 110 12.00 3.72 1.53
CA LEU A 110 13.10 3.74 0.54
C LEU A 110 13.04 4.90 -0.46
N GLY A 111 11.97 5.70 -0.49
CA GLY A 111 11.83 6.83 -1.40
C GLY A 111 10.37 7.23 -1.62
N PRO A 112 10.05 7.98 -2.69
CA PRO A 112 8.66 8.31 -3.05
C PRO A 112 7.82 7.07 -3.37
N PHE A 113 8.48 5.98 -3.78
CA PHE A 113 7.89 4.65 -3.91
C PHE A 113 8.46 3.75 -2.80
N PRO A 114 7.70 3.48 -1.72
CA PRO A 114 8.21 2.89 -0.48
C PRO A 114 8.70 1.44 -0.65
N TYR A 115 8.34 0.79 -1.76
CA TYR A 115 8.70 -0.59 -2.07
C TYR A 115 9.32 -0.78 -3.45
N ALA A 116 9.48 0.29 -4.25
CA ALA A 116 10.08 0.15 -5.57
C ALA A 116 11.57 -0.12 -5.40
N LYS A 117 12.03 -1.23 -6.00
CA LYS A 117 13.43 -1.55 -6.17
C LYS A 117 13.71 -1.58 -7.67
N ILE A 118 14.90 -1.16 -8.07
CA ILE A 118 15.35 -1.36 -9.45
C ILE A 118 15.51 -2.86 -9.65
N VAL A 119 14.74 -3.45 -10.56
CA VAL A 119 14.92 -4.84 -10.99
C VAL A 119 16.18 -4.86 -11.84
N GLN A 120 17.25 -5.47 -11.33
CA GLN A 120 18.54 -5.50 -12.03
C GLN A 120 18.53 -6.46 -13.23
N HIS A 121 17.77 -7.55 -13.15
CA HIS A 121 17.62 -8.56 -14.21
C HIS A 121 16.25 -9.26 -14.06
N PHE A 122 15.62 -9.61 -15.19
CA PHE A 122 14.46 -10.52 -15.20
C PHE A 122 14.96 -11.98 -15.31
N GLN A 123 14.27 -12.91 -14.64
CA GLN A 123 14.45 -14.35 -14.87
C GLN A 123 13.60 -14.82 -16.05
#